data_AF-A0A7K2N007-F1
#
_entry.id   AF-A0A7K2N007-F1
#
_cell.length_a   1.000
_cell.length_b   1.000
_cell.length_c   1.000
_cell.angle_alpha   90.00
_cell.angle_beta   90.00
_cell.angle_gamma   90.00
#
_symmetry.space_group_name_H-M   'P 1'
#
loop_
_entity.id
_entity.type
_entity.pdbx_description
1 polymer ?
#
loop_
_entity_poly.entity_id
_entity_poly.type
_entity_poly.pdbx_seq_one_letter_code
_entity_poly.pdbx_strand_id
1 'polypeptide(L)'
;MKNVPLADVDDVDRAVLPIGTDYPPGHLLDWHEHRRAQFLYGATGVMVVDTDDGTWTVPPERAVLIPSGTRHRVRMLGVSTRSLYIEPDAVPWWPDTCTVVDVPPLLRELLLAAVEFEADYSLAGRDGSVADLLLHEIAARAPLP
;
A
#
# COMPACT_ATOMS: atom_id res chain seq x y z
N MET A 1 -4.13 8.19 -7.55
CA MET A 1 -3.15 9.26 -7.86
C MET A 1 -1.78 8.70 -8.20
N LYS A 2 -0.94 9.45 -8.94
CA LYS A 2 0.44 9.04 -9.30
C LYS A 2 1.48 10.07 -8.90
N ASN A 3 2.58 9.62 -8.32
CA ASN A 3 3.75 10.41 -7.94
C ASN A 3 3.41 11.63 -7.06
N VAL A 4 2.41 11.48 -6.19
CA VAL A 4 2.00 12.48 -5.19
C VAL A 4 2.55 12.05 -3.83
N PRO A 5 3.25 12.92 -3.08
CA PRO A 5 3.62 12.66 -1.69
C PRO A 5 2.39 12.41 -0.82
N LEU A 6 2.42 11.40 0.07
CA LEU A 6 1.31 11.15 0.99
C LEU A 6 0.98 12.39 1.83
N ALA A 7 1.99 13.12 2.28
CA ALA A 7 1.82 14.31 3.13
C ALA A 7 0.94 15.40 2.49
N ASP A 8 0.83 15.44 1.16
CA ASP A 8 0.02 16.42 0.44
C ASP A 8 -1.47 16.06 0.41
N VAL A 9 -1.82 14.82 0.77
CA VAL A 9 -3.18 14.27 0.69
C VAL A 9 -3.60 13.48 1.93
N ASP A 10 -2.77 13.42 2.98
CA ASP A 10 -3.03 12.58 4.16
C ASP A 10 -4.25 13.05 4.97
N ASP A 11 -4.57 14.35 4.87
CA ASP A 11 -5.71 15.00 5.52
C ASP A 11 -7.02 14.87 4.72
N VAL A 12 -6.97 14.33 3.51
CA VAL A 12 -8.17 14.08 2.70
C VAL A 12 -9.07 13.06 3.40
N ASP A 13 -10.35 13.41 3.54
CA ASP A 13 -11.38 12.60 4.21
C ASP A 13 -11.82 11.41 3.35
N ARG A 14 -10.88 10.49 3.11
CA ARG A 14 -11.11 9.22 2.42
C ARG A 14 -10.41 8.12 3.19
N ALA A 15 -11.14 7.03 3.42
CA ALA A 15 -10.63 5.87 4.14
C ALA A 15 -9.44 5.22 3.41
N VAL A 16 -9.46 5.19 2.07
CA VAL A 16 -8.41 4.58 1.24
C VAL A 16 -7.86 5.63 0.28
N LEU A 17 -6.54 5.84 0.32
CA LEU A 17 -5.78 6.69 -0.59
C LEU A 17 -4.84 5.84 -1.44
N PRO A 18 -5.16 5.58 -2.72
CA PRO A 18 -4.27 4.87 -3.63
C PRO A 18 -3.23 5.80 -4.26
N ILE A 19 -1.96 5.47 -4.06
CA ILE A 19 -0.84 6.22 -4.61
C ILE A 19 0.09 5.27 -5.35
N GLY A 20 0.24 5.50 -6.65
CA GLY A 20 1.26 4.84 -7.47
C GLY A 20 2.51 5.70 -7.52
N THR A 21 3.69 5.13 -7.28
CA THR A 21 4.95 5.89 -7.38
C THR A 21 5.99 5.11 -8.16
N ASP A 22 6.58 5.77 -9.14
CA ASP A 22 7.66 5.23 -9.96
C ASP A 22 9.00 5.76 -9.42
N TYR A 23 9.81 4.87 -8.86
CA TYR A 23 11.09 5.24 -8.26
C TYR A 23 12.26 4.93 -9.20
N PRO A 24 13.33 5.75 -9.20
CA PRO A 24 14.59 5.37 -9.81
C PRO A 24 15.12 4.05 -9.23
N PRO A 25 15.82 3.21 -10.02
CA PRO A 25 16.45 2.01 -9.49
C PRO A 25 17.44 2.32 -8.36
N GLY A 26 17.37 1.54 -7.28
CA GLY A 26 18.21 1.72 -6.09
C GLY A 26 17.75 2.86 -5.16
N HIS A 27 16.64 3.53 -5.46
CA HIS A 27 16.12 4.59 -4.60
C HIS A 27 15.83 4.05 -3.19
N LEU A 28 16.16 4.87 -2.20
CA LEU A 28 15.95 4.58 -0.79
C LEU A 28 15.00 5.63 -0.23
N LEU A 29 13.78 5.21 0.11
CA LEU A 29 12.96 5.95 1.05
C LEU A 29 13.50 5.63 2.44
N ASP A 30 14.27 6.56 3.01
CA ASP A 30 14.86 6.39 4.33
C ASP A 30 13.78 6.25 5.42
N TRP A 31 14.18 5.94 6.65
CA TRP A 31 13.27 5.73 7.78
C TRP A 31 12.19 6.81 7.90
N HIS A 32 10.94 6.38 7.84
CA HIS A 32 9.76 7.23 7.98
C HIS A 32 8.61 6.43 8.60
N GLU A 33 7.52 7.12 8.91
CA GLU A 33 6.28 6.54 9.42
C GLU A 33 5.10 7.40 8.95
N HIS A 34 3.91 6.85 9.01
CA HIS A 34 2.68 7.56 8.68
C HIS A 34 1.52 7.07 9.54
N ARG A 35 0.53 7.94 9.75
CA ARG A 35 -0.64 7.66 10.58
C ARG A 35 -1.53 6.57 9.98
N ARG A 36 -1.61 6.47 8.66
CA ARG A 36 -2.40 5.44 7.97
C ARG A 36 -1.71 4.08 8.02
N ALA A 37 -2.47 2.99 7.95
CA ALA A 37 -1.90 1.68 7.60
C ALA A 37 -1.53 1.66 6.11
N GLN A 38 -0.58 0.83 5.70
CA GLN A 38 -0.15 0.78 4.30
C GLN A 38 -0.17 -0.64 3.73
N PHE A 39 -0.88 -0.81 2.62
CA PHE A 39 -0.68 -1.95 1.72
C PHE A 39 0.38 -1.58 0.67
N LEU A 40 1.61 -2.06 0.83
CA LEU A 40 2.73 -1.73 -0.04
C LEU A 40 2.95 -2.85 -1.07
N TYR A 41 2.53 -2.63 -2.33
CA TYR A 41 2.70 -3.57 -3.44
C TYR A 41 3.76 -3.09 -4.45
N GLY A 42 4.68 -3.98 -4.83
CA GLY A 42 5.68 -3.75 -5.87
C GLY A 42 5.26 -4.39 -7.21
N ALA A 43 4.95 -3.58 -8.21
CA ALA A 43 4.33 -4.05 -9.46
C ALA A 43 5.31 -4.64 -10.49
N THR A 44 6.58 -4.22 -10.50
CA THR A 44 7.54 -4.55 -11.57
C THR A 44 8.89 -5.09 -11.09
N GLY A 45 9.25 -4.85 -9.83
CA GLY A 45 10.57 -5.14 -9.28
C GLY A 45 10.50 -5.61 -7.83
N VAL A 46 11.65 -5.63 -7.16
CA VAL A 46 11.77 -6.09 -5.78
C VAL A 46 11.85 -4.89 -4.84
N MET A 47 11.19 -4.97 -3.69
CA MET A 47 11.41 -4.04 -2.57
C MET A 47 12.09 -4.78 -1.42
N VAL A 48 12.90 -4.05 -0.67
CA VAL A 48 13.34 -4.49 0.67
C VAL A 48 12.75 -3.51 1.67
N VAL A 49 11.93 -4.02 2.58
CA VAL A 49 11.28 -3.24 3.64
C VAL A 49 11.96 -3.57 4.95
N ASP A 50 12.55 -2.57 5.59
CA ASP A 50 13.11 -2.68 6.94
C ASP A 50 12.14 -2.06 7.94
N THR A 51 11.99 -2.69 9.10
CA THR A 51 11.33 -2.16 10.30
C THR A 51 12.22 -2.45 11.51
N ASP A 52 11.81 -1.98 12.69
CA ASP A 52 12.46 -2.36 13.94
C ASP A 52 12.29 -3.87 14.25
N ASP A 53 11.26 -4.53 13.71
CA ASP A 53 10.97 -5.95 13.96
C ASP A 53 11.64 -6.91 12.96
N GLY A 54 12.17 -6.39 11.85
CA GLY A 54 12.81 -7.22 10.82
C GLY A 54 12.87 -6.61 9.42
N THR A 55 13.34 -7.42 8.48
CA THR A 55 13.51 -7.06 7.07
C THR A 55 12.79 -8.06 6.17
N TRP A 56 11.99 -7.57 5.24
CA TRP A 56 11.28 -8.38 4.24
C TRP A 56 11.75 -8.05 2.83
N THR A 57 12.10 -9.08 2.07
CA THR A 57 12.28 -8.97 0.61
C THR A 57 10.95 -9.27 -0.06
N VAL A 58 10.43 -8.29 -0.78
CA VAL A 58 9.10 -8.29 -1.38
C VAL A 58 9.26 -8.40 -2.90
N PRO A 59 9.16 -9.61 -3.48
CA PRO A 59 9.18 -9.79 -4.92
C PRO A 59 7.92 -9.24 -5.59
N PRO A 60 7.91 -9.15 -6.94
CA PRO A 60 6.66 -8.99 -7.68
C PRO A 60 5.63 -10.04 -7.24
N GLU A 61 4.35 -9.67 -7.27
CA GLU A 61 3.21 -10.50 -6.82
C GLU A 61 3.04 -10.61 -5.29
N ARG A 62 3.88 -9.95 -4.50
CA ARG A 62 3.71 -9.84 -3.04
C ARG A 62 3.54 -8.41 -2.59
N ALA A 63 2.88 -8.24 -1.46
CA ALA A 63 2.74 -6.97 -0.77
C ALA A 63 3.09 -7.11 0.71
N VAL A 64 3.37 -5.98 1.34
CA VAL A 64 3.52 -5.89 2.80
C VAL A 64 2.36 -5.08 3.36
N LEU A 65 1.69 -5.62 4.37
CA LEU A 65 0.80 -4.89 5.24
C LEU A 65 1.65 -4.27 6.34
N ILE A 66 1.76 -2.95 6.33
CA ILE A 66 2.52 -2.16 7.30
C ILE A 66 1.49 -1.52 8.26
N PRO A 67 1.54 -1.81 9.57
CA PRO A 67 0.63 -1.22 10.53
C PRO A 67 0.78 0.31 10.65
N SER A 68 -0.29 0.98 11.06
CA SER A 68 -0.28 2.41 11.39
C SER A 68 0.85 2.77 12.36
N GLY A 69 1.56 3.87 12.09
CA GLY A 69 2.64 4.36 12.96
C GLY A 69 3.89 3.47 12.96
N THR A 70 3.99 2.47 12.08
CA THR A 70 5.18 1.63 12.00
C THR A 70 6.29 2.38 11.30
N ARG A 71 7.39 2.60 12.02
CA ARG A 71 8.61 3.14 11.44
C ARG A 71 9.23 2.10 10.50
N HIS A 72 9.42 2.50 9.25
CA HIS A 72 9.94 1.61 8.22
C HIS A 72 10.79 2.37 7.20
N ARG A 73 11.58 1.60 6.45
CA ARG A 73 12.46 2.08 5.38
C ARG A 73 12.30 1.17 4.18
N VAL A 74 12.27 1.72 2.97
CA VAL A 74 12.06 0.93 1.76
C VAL A 74 13.15 1.19 0.75
N ARG A 75 13.77 0.11 0.26
CA ARG A 75 14.73 0.14 -0.85
C ARG A 75 14.09 -0.44 -2.10
N MET A 76 14.16 0.33 -3.18
CA MET A 76 13.49 0.04 -4.46
C MET A 76 14.50 -0.54 -5.45
N LEU A 77 14.41 -1.83 -5.74
CA LEU A 77 15.25 -2.49 -6.73
C LEU A 77 14.50 -2.60 -8.06
N GLY A 78 14.38 -1.46 -8.75
CA GLY A 78 13.73 -1.36 -10.07
C GLY A 78 12.21 -1.51 -10.02
N VAL A 79 11.55 -0.96 -8.99
CA VAL A 79 10.13 -1.18 -8.72
C VAL A 79 9.29 0.08 -8.95
N SER A 80 8.12 -0.11 -9.56
CA SER A 80 6.99 0.80 -9.48
C SER A 80 6.05 0.32 -8.38
N THR A 81 5.71 1.19 -7.44
CA THR A 81 4.85 0.84 -6.30
C THR A 81 3.39 1.19 -6.58
N ARG A 82 2.47 0.42 -6.02
CA ARG A 82 1.04 0.75 -5.92
C ARG A 82 0.67 0.60 -4.45
N SER A 83 0.71 1.70 -3.72
CA SER A 83 0.41 1.72 -2.29
C SER A 83 -1.05 2.09 -2.06
N LEU A 84 -1.67 1.46 -1.07
CA LEU A 84 -2.90 1.96 -0.45
C LEU A 84 -2.55 2.46 0.94
N TYR A 85 -2.86 3.71 1.24
CA TYR A 85 -2.80 4.25 2.59
C TYR A 85 -4.21 4.29 3.16
N ILE A 86 -4.44 3.59 4.26
CA ILE A 86 -5.75 3.25 4.76
C ILE A 86 -5.94 3.80 6.18
N GLU A 87 -7.07 4.44 6.44
CA GLU A 87 -7.44 4.87 7.78
C GLU A 87 -7.47 3.67 8.73
N PRO A 88 -6.81 3.74 9.91
CA PRO A 88 -6.75 2.60 10.83
C PRO A 88 -8.13 2.09 11.25
N ASP A 89 -9.09 2.99 11.45
CA ASP A 89 -10.46 2.66 11.84
C ASP A 89 -11.25 1.91 10.74
N ALA A 90 -10.81 1.98 9.48
CA ALA A 90 -11.41 1.25 8.36
C ALA A 90 -10.91 -0.21 8.27
N VAL A 91 -9.82 -0.54 8.98
CA VAL A 91 -9.18 -1.86 8.95
C VAL A 91 -8.86 -2.39 10.34
N PRO A 92 -9.88 -2.60 11.21
CA PRO A 92 -9.66 -3.14 12.56
C PRO A 92 -9.09 -4.57 12.57
N TRP A 93 -9.05 -5.24 11.40
CA TRP A 93 -8.49 -6.57 11.18
C TRP A 93 -7.03 -6.54 10.70
N TRP A 94 -6.43 -5.35 10.52
CA TRP A 94 -5.05 -5.22 10.10
C TRP A 94 -4.10 -5.88 11.12
N PRO A 95 -3.03 -6.57 10.67
CA PRO A 95 -2.09 -7.20 11.59
C PRO A 95 -1.36 -6.14 12.44
N ASP A 96 -1.01 -6.51 13.66
CA ASP A 96 -0.23 -5.65 14.59
C ASP A 96 1.24 -5.53 14.19
N THR A 97 1.74 -6.45 13.36
CA THR A 97 3.12 -6.49 12.88
C THR A 97 3.15 -6.55 11.36
N CYS A 98 4.25 -6.05 10.76
CA CYS A 98 4.45 -6.12 9.32
C CYS A 98 4.32 -7.56 8.80
N THR A 99 3.46 -7.73 7.79
CA THR A 99 3.06 -9.05 7.30
C THR A 99 3.11 -9.08 5.78
N VAL A 100 3.76 -10.09 5.22
CA VAL A 100 3.81 -10.31 3.76
C VAL A 100 2.65 -11.17 3.32
N VAL A 101 1.99 -10.77 2.23
CA VAL A 101 0.87 -11.51 1.63
C VAL A 101 1.04 -11.63 0.12
N ASP A 102 0.42 -12.66 -0.46
CA ASP A 102 0.27 -12.77 -1.91
C ASP A 102 -0.73 -11.74 -2.45
N VAL A 103 -0.52 -11.33 -3.71
CA VAL A 103 -1.40 -10.44 -4.47
C VAL A 103 -2.00 -11.20 -5.65
N PRO A 104 -3.23 -11.73 -5.52
CA PRO A 104 -3.90 -12.43 -6.60
C PRO A 104 -4.20 -11.52 -7.81
N PRO A 105 -4.50 -12.10 -8.98
CA PRO A 105 -4.77 -11.33 -10.20
C PRO A 105 -5.86 -10.27 -10.04
N LEU A 106 -6.96 -10.57 -9.35
CA LEU A 106 -8.03 -9.59 -9.13
C LEU A 106 -7.53 -8.39 -8.31
N LEU A 107 -6.89 -8.65 -7.17
CA LEU A 107 -6.33 -7.59 -6.31
C LEU A 107 -5.29 -6.76 -7.07
N ARG A 108 -4.45 -7.39 -7.90
CA ARG A 108 -3.51 -6.69 -8.77
C ARG A 108 -4.21 -5.70 -9.70
N GLU A 109 -5.25 -6.14 -10.43
CA GLU A 109 -5.97 -5.24 -11.35
C GLU A 109 -6.70 -4.12 -10.61
N LEU A 110 -7.23 -4.39 -9.42
CA LEU A 110 -7.85 -3.35 -8.59
C LEU A 110 -6.83 -2.30 -8.14
N LEU A 111 -5.63 -2.71 -7.72
CA LEU A 111 -4.55 -1.78 -7.36
C LEU A 111 -4.12 -0.92 -8.56
N LEU A 112 -4.04 -1.51 -9.76
CA LEU A 112 -3.71 -0.78 -10.98
C LEU A 112 -4.80 0.23 -11.35
N ALA A 113 -6.07 -0.13 -11.20
CA ALA A 113 -7.18 0.80 -11.42
C ALA A 113 -7.21 1.92 -10.36
N ALA A 114 -6.92 1.60 -9.11
CA ALA A 114 -7.06 2.51 -7.99
C ALA A 114 -6.07 3.68 -8.04
N VAL A 115 -4.86 3.47 -8.56
CA VAL A 115 -3.89 4.57 -8.69
C VAL A 115 -4.26 5.62 -9.72
N GLU A 116 -5.35 5.44 -10.48
CA GLU A 116 -5.93 6.49 -11.32
C GLU A 116 -6.95 7.36 -10.59
N PHE A 117 -7.32 7.06 -9.33
CA PHE A 117 -8.28 7.86 -8.57
C PHE A 117 -7.77 9.29 -8.34
N GLU A 118 -8.70 10.24 -8.32
CA GLU A 118 -8.51 11.55 -7.68
C GLU A 118 -8.47 11.39 -6.15
N ALA A 119 -7.86 12.33 -5.44
CA ALA A 119 -7.72 12.23 -3.97
C ALA A 119 -9.08 12.18 -3.26
N ASP A 120 -10.02 12.98 -3.75
CA ASP A 120 -11.36 13.19 -3.20
C ASP A 120 -12.45 12.45 -3.98
N TYR A 121 -12.12 11.30 -4.59
CA TYR A 121 -13.04 10.45 -5.36
C TYR A 121 -14.40 10.22 -4.68
N SER A 122 -15.45 10.05 -5.48
CA SER A 122 -16.80 9.80 -4.94
C SER A 122 -16.93 8.43 -4.31
N LEU A 123 -17.39 8.38 -3.05
CA LEU A 123 -17.69 7.13 -2.33
C LEU A 123 -18.90 6.38 -2.91
N ALA A 124 -19.85 7.09 -3.51
CA ALA A 124 -21.03 6.48 -4.14
C ALA A 124 -20.80 6.09 -5.61
N GLY A 125 -19.59 6.31 -6.12
CA GLY A 125 -19.22 6.05 -7.51
C GLY A 125 -18.45 4.75 -7.69
N ARG A 126 -18.00 4.53 -8.93
CA ARG A 126 -17.15 3.39 -9.30
C ARG A 126 -15.92 3.26 -8.40
N ASP A 127 -15.25 4.37 -8.13
CA ASP A 127 -13.98 4.37 -7.41
C ASP A 127 -14.18 4.03 -5.93
N GLY A 128 -15.29 4.49 -5.33
CA GLY A 128 -15.76 4.01 -4.02
C GLY A 128 -16.00 2.50 -3.99
N SER A 129 -16.70 1.94 -4.99
CA SER A 129 -16.90 0.49 -5.07
C SER A 129 -15.61 -0.31 -5.23
N VAL A 130 -14.63 0.22 -5.96
CA VAL A 130 -13.30 -0.40 -6.10
C VAL A 130 -12.52 -0.31 -4.79
N ALA A 131 -12.57 0.83 -4.07
CA ALA A 131 -11.96 0.98 -2.76
C ALA A 131 -12.54 -0.01 -1.74
N ASP A 132 -13.87 -0.17 -1.71
CA ASP A 132 -14.52 -1.16 -0.85
C ASP A 132 -14.07 -2.58 -1.21
N LEU A 133 -14.03 -2.94 -2.49
CA LEU A 133 -13.61 -4.26 -2.93
C LEU A 133 -12.13 -4.53 -2.60
N LEU A 134 -11.26 -3.52 -2.70
CA LEU A 134 -9.87 -3.61 -2.26
C LEU A 134 -9.78 -4.02 -0.79
N LEU A 135 -10.56 -3.37 0.09
CA LEU A 135 -10.57 -3.71 1.51
C LEU A 135 -11.02 -5.15 1.76
N HIS A 136 -12.06 -5.61 1.04
CA HIS A 136 -12.54 -7.00 1.14
C HIS A 136 -11.48 -8.01 0.68
N GLU A 137 -10.83 -7.76 -0.46
CA GLU A 137 -9.81 -8.64 -1.01
C GLU A 137 -8.56 -8.73 -0.10
N ILE A 138 -8.17 -7.61 0.53
CA ILE A 138 -7.05 -7.56 1.47
C ILE A 138 -7.39 -8.27 2.78
N ALA A 139 -8.59 -8.07 3.34
CA ALA A 139 -9.04 -8.73 4.56
C ALA A 139 -9.04 -10.27 4.45
N ALA A 140 -9.21 -10.79 3.23
CA ALA A 140 -9.18 -12.22 2.95
C ALA A 140 -7.76 -12.80 2.75
N ARG A 141 -6.70 -11.97 2.80
CA ARG A 141 -5.32 -12.44 2.66
C ARG A 141 -4.82 -13.10 3.94
N ALA A 142 -4.09 -14.19 3.79
CA ALA A 142 -3.37 -14.83 4.88
C ALA A 142 -1.87 -14.48 4.81
N PRO A 143 -1.18 -14.40 5.96
CA PRO A 143 0.28 -14.31 6.00
C PRO A 143 0.92 -15.44 5.20
N LEU A 144 1.99 -15.13 4.48
CA LEU A 144 2.86 -16.14 3.89
C LEU A 144 3.79 -16.75 4.95
N PRO A 145 4.12 -18.04 4.84
CA PRO A 145 5.09 -18.71 5.72
C PRO A 145 6.54 -18.26 5.47
#